data_AF-A0A258TM38-F1
#
_entry.id   AF-A0A258TM38-F1
#
_cell.length_a   1.000
_cell.length_b   1.000
_cell.length_c   1.000
_cell.angle_alpha   90.00
_cell.angle_beta   90.00
_cell.angle_gamma   90.00
#
_symmetry.space_group_name_H-M   'P 1'
#
loop_
_entity.id
_entity.type
_entity.pdbx_description
1 polymer ?
#
loop_
_entity_poly.entity_id
_entity_poly.type
_entity_poly.pdbx_seq_one_letter_code
_entity_poly.pdbx_strand_id
1 'polypeptide(L)'
;KAIPSDKKPSKSAPAKSTVKSPAPAKAKIVTPKVNFDLAAAKAAGFSIKQANDLTVVEGIGPKINELFKENGIQTFAQLAQQTVPQMRAILDKGGARYRIANPATWAQQADLAANNQWAELKKLQESLSGGVKK
;
A
#
# COMPACT_ATOMS: atom_id res chain seq x y z
N LYS A 1 3.59 -45.53 42.77
CA LYS A 1 2.62 -44.48 42.37
C LYS A 1 3.27 -43.64 41.28
N ALA A 2 2.61 -43.10 40.27
CA ALA A 2 1.30 -43.28 39.64
C ALA A 2 1.18 -42.07 38.69
N ILE A 3 0.85 -42.31 37.42
CA ILE A 3 0.58 -41.30 36.39
C ILE A 3 -0.96 -41.16 36.21
N PRO A 4 -1.51 -40.38 35.25
CA PRO A 4 -1.69 -38.92 35.31
C PRO A 4 -3.17 -38.53 35.01
N SER A 5 -3.40 -37.34 34.42
CA SER A 5 -4.70 -36.83 33.88
C SER A 5 -5.72 -36.35 34.93
N ASP A 6 -6.72 -35.49 34.64
CA ASP A 6 -7.23 -34.88 33.38
C ASP A 6 -7.55 -33.35 33.64
N LYS A 7 -8.43 -32.53 33.04
CA LYS A 7 -9.45 -32.59 31.96
C LYS A 7 -9.58 -31.24 31.21
N LYS A 8 -10.18 -31.23 29.99
CA LYS A 8 -9.96 -30.22 28.92
C LYS A 8 -10.99 -30.41 27.77
N PRO A 9 -11.36 -29.44 26.88
CA PRO A 9 -11.06 -27.99 26.78
C PRO A 9 -12.29 -27.05 26.58
N SER A 10 -12.08 -25.71 26.57
CA SER A 10 -12.71 -24.73 25.64
C SER A 10 -11.84 -23.47 25.55
N LYS A 11 -11.33 -23.05 24.37
CA LYS A 11 -11.99 -22.32 23.25
C LYS A 11 -12.44 -20.91 23.68
N SER A 12 -12.00 -19.82 23.02
CA SER A 12 -11.77 -19.69 21.57
C SER A 12 -10.52 -18.90 21.12
N ALA A 13 -10.08 -19.21 19.89
CA ALA A 13 -9.33 -18.36 18.93
C ALA A 13 -8.00 -17.67 19.34
N PRO A 14 -6.84 -18.30 19.09
CA PRO A 14 -5.57 -17.56 18.92
C PRO A 14 -5.50 -16.94 17.51
N ALA A 15 -5.65 -15.62 17.41
CA ALA A 15 -5.53 -14.89 16.15
C ALA A 15 -4.07 -14.82 15.67
N LYS A 16 -3.68 -15.74 14.78
CA LYS A 16 -2.38 -15.71 14.08
C LYS A 16 -2.24 -14.45 13.22
N SER A 17 -1.43 -13.50 13.67
CA SER A 17 -0.76 -12.50 12.81
C SER A 17 0.77 -12.61 12.90
N THR A 18 1.27 -13.85 12.98
CA THR A 18 2.68 -14.17 12.76
C THR A 18 3.06 -13.88 11.30
N VAL A 19 3.86 -12.83 11.09
CA VAL A 19 4.77 -12.60 9.95
C VAL A 19 4.18 -12.90 8.54
N LYS A 20 3.63 -11.86 7.92
CA LYS A 20 3.62 -11.66 6.45
C LYS A 20 4.02 -10.21 6.14
N SER A 21 5.26 -9.87 6.42
CA SER A 21 6.23 -9.65 5.34
C SER A 21 6.42 -10.87 4.42
N PRO A 22 5.90 -10.84 3.18
CA PRO A 22 6.46 -11.62 2.08
C PRO A 22 7.76 -10.94 1.61
N ALA A 23 8.86 -11.18 2.34
CA ALA A 23 10.20 -10.73 1.97
C ALA A 23 11.21 -11.89 1.85
N PRO A 24 10.94 -12.87 0.98
CA PRO A 24 11.99 -13.52 0.20
C PRO A 24 11.66 -13.55 -1.31
N ALA A 25 12.62 -13.46 -2.24
CA ALA A 25 14.04 -13.17 -2.10
C ALA A 25 14.65 -12.68 -3.45
N LYS A 26 15.87 -12.11 -3.37
CA LYS A 26 16.90 -12.00 -4.42
C LYS A 26 16.48 -12.33 -5.87
N ALA A 27 15.96 -11.34 -6.60
CA ALA A 27 15.77 -11.40 -8.06
C ALA A 27 16.47 -10.23 -8.78
N LYS A 28 17.81 -10.22 -8.70
CA LYS A 28 18.76 -9.33 -9.41
C LYS A 28 18.71 -7.83 -9.06
N ILE A 29 19.90 -7.23 -9.06
CA ILE A 29 20.05 -5.82 -9.45
C ILE A 29 19.67 -5.77 -10.93
N VAL A 30 18.51 -5.19 -11.23
CA VAL A 30 18.18 -4.76 -12.59
C VAL A 30 17.79 -3.30 -12.47
N THR A 31 18.55 -2.44 -13.13
CA THR A 31 18.02 -1.20 -13.68
C THR A 31 17.38 -1.54 -15.04
N PRO A 32 16.08 -1.82 -15.13
CA PRO A 32 15.38 -1.28 -16.28
C PRO A 32 15.32 0.23 -16.07
N LYS A 33 15.53 0.96 -17.16
CA LYS A 33 14.84 2.23 -17.35
C LYS A 33 13.35 1.90 -17.19
N VAL A 34 12.72 2.23 -16.05
CA VAL A 34 11.29 1.92 -15.86
C VAL A 34 10.51 2.81 -16.81
N ASN A 35 10.23 2.25 -18.00
CA ASN A 35 9.33 2.81 -18.98
C ASN A 35 7.90 2.74 -18.40
N PHE A 36 7.64 3.69 -17.51
CA PHE A 36 6.39 3.83 -16.80
C PHE A 36 5.29 4.16 -17.80
N ASP A 37 4.32 3.26 -17.92
CA ASP A 37 3.39 3.26 -19.05
C ASP A 37 2.24 4.25 -18.80
N LEU A 38 2.54 5.52 -19.03
CA LEU A 38 1.60 6.63 -18.99
C LEU A 38 0.45 6.45 -20.00
N ALA A 39 0.64 5.67 -21.07
CA ALA A 39 -0.41 5.39 -22.03
C ALA A 39 -1.40 4.34 -21.48
N ALA A 40 -0.90 3.25 -20.88
CA ALA A 40 -1.72 2.26 -20.18
C ALA A 40 -2.43 2.86 -18.96
N ALA A 41 -1.77 3.75 -18.21
CA ALA A 41 -2.40 4.52 -17.13
C ALA A 41 -3.58 5.35 -17.64
N LYS A 42 -3.36 6.11 -18.72
CA LYS A 42 -4.41 6.94 -19.34
C LYS A 42 -5.52 6.10 -19.95
N ALA A 43 -5.22 4.92 -20.51
CA ALA A 43 -6.21 3.96 -21.03
C ALA A 43 -7.09 3.38 -19.92
N ALA A 44 -6.54 3.12 -18.73
CA ALA A 44 -7.30 2.77 -17.53
C ALA A 44 -8.03 4.00 -16.89
N GLY A 45 -7.91 5.19 -17.48
CA GLY A 45 -8.58 6.41 -17.02
C GLY A 45 -7.88 7.14 -15.88
N PHE A 46 -6.55 7.01 -15.72
CA PHE A 46 -5.76 7.78 -14.77
C PHE A 46 -5.15 9.03 -15.43
N SER A 47 -5.52 10.21 -14.93
CA SER A 47 -5.09 11.51 -15.45
C SER A 47 -3.71 11.96 -14.95
N ILE A 48 -2.72 11.07 -14.98
CA ILE A 48 -1.35 11.37 -14.56
C ILE A 48 -0.51 12.04 -15.64
N LYS A 49 0.47 12.82 -15.19
CA LYS A 49 1.48 13.47 -16.05
C LYS A 49 2.89 12.88 -15.88
N GLN A 50 3.16 12.16 -14.78
CA GLN A 50 4.49 11.68 -14.43
C GLN A 50 4.45 10.35 -13.65
N ALA A 51 5.56 9.60 -13.67
CA ALA A 51 5.76 8.34 -12.93
C ALA A 51 5.90 8.49 -11.39
N ASN A 52 5.83 9.74 -10.93
CA ASN A 52 6.05 10.19 -9.56
C ASN A 52 4.85 11.03 -9.08
N ASP A 53 3.64 10.72 -9.57
CA ASP A 53 2.40 11.39 -9.19
C ASP A 53 1.50 10.46 -8.36
N LEU A 54 1.73 10.46 -7.04
CA LEU A 54 1.09 9.52 -6.11
C LEU A 54 -0.44 9.66 -6.03
N THR A 55 -1.04 10.67 -6.68
CA THR A 55 -2.49 10.91 -6.72
C THR A 55 -3.31 9.86 -7.46
N VAL A 56 -2.66 8.91 -8.15
CA VAL A 56 -3.29 7.64 -8.60
C VAL A 56 -3.89 6.87 -7.43
N VAL A 57 -3.20 6.88 -6.29
CA VAL A 57 -3.56 6.08 -5.11
C VAL A 57 -4.77 6.70 -4.43
N GLU A 58 -5.80 5.89 -4.19
CA GLU A 58 -7.09 6.39 -3.73
C GLU A 58 -6.99 6.91 -2.28
N GLY A 59 -7.38 8.17 -2.06
CA GLY A 59 -7.17 8.87 -0.80
C GLY A 59 -5.86 9.67 -0.70
N ILE A 60 -4.90 9.50 -1.63
CA ILE A 60 -3.76 10.41 -1.77
C ILE A 60 -4.19 11.64 -2.58
N GLY A 61 -4.69 12.66 -1.88
CA GLY A 61 -4.89 13.99 -2.46
C GLY A 61 -3.57 14.69 -2.80
N PRO A 62 -3.57 15.80 -3.56
CA PRO A 62 -2.36 16.53 -3.93
C PRO A 62 -1.52 16.96 -2.71
N LYS A 63 -2.19 17.40 -1.63
CA LYS A 63 -1.56 17.77 -0.35
C LYS A 63 -0.84 16.61 0.38
N ILE A 64 -1.20 15.37 0.05
CA ILE A 64 -0.57 14.15 0.60
C ILE A 64 0.56 13.70 -0.33
N ASN A 65 0.40 13.83 -1.65
CA ASN A 65 1.44 13.67 -2.66
C ASN A 65 2.64 14.62 -2.38
N GLU A 66 2.36 15.88 -2.05
CA GLU A 66 3.33 16.88 -1.59
C GLU A 66 4.03 16.47 -0.29
N LEU A 67 3.25 16.17 0.77
CA LEU A 67 3.78 15.74 2.07
C LEU A 67 4.71 14.51 1.97
N PHE A 68 4.37 13.53 1.14
CA PHE A 68 5.23 12.37 0.90
C PHE A 68 6.52 12.75 0.16
N LYS A 69 6.44 13.64 -0.85
CA LYS A 69 7.61 14.15 -1.58
C LYS A 69 8.57 14.93 -0.69
N GLU A 70 8.05 15.73 0.25
CA GLU A 70 8.84 16.40 1.29
C GLU A 70 9.51 15.40 2.25
N ASN A 71 8.86 14.26 2.52
CA ASN A 71 9.43 13.14 3.31
C ASN A 71 10.24 12.15 2.43
N GLY A 72 10.67 12.57 1.22
CA GLY A 72 11.55 11.80 0.33
C GLY A 72 10.88 10.68 -0.47
N ILE A 73 9.58 10.45 -0.29
CA ILE A 73 8.78 9.43 -1.00
C ILE A 73 8.16 10.09 -2.22
N GLN A 74 8.86 10.01 -3.35
CA GLN A 74 8.48 10.70 -4.59
C GLN A 74 7.81 9.77 -5.61
N THR A 75 8.16 8.49 -5.60
CA THR A 75 7.74 7.50 -6.59
C THR A 75 6.85 6.41 -6.01
N PHE A 76 6.06 5.75 -6.86
CA PHE A 76 5.23 4.60 -6.45
C PHE A 76 6.04 3.48 -5.82
N ALA A 77 7.24 3.18 -6.33
CA ALA A 77 8.11 2.16 -5.76
C ALA A 77 8.55 2.50 -4.32
N GLN A 78 8.88 3.77 -4.03
CA GLN A 78 9.21 4.21 -2.66
C GLN A 78 7.98 4.16 -1.74
N LEU A 79 6.79 4.47 -2.27
CA LEU A 79 5.53 4.42 -1.53
C LEU A 79 5.08 2.98 -1.23
N ALA A 80 5.27 2.05 -2.16
CA ALA A 80 5.06 0.61 -1.98
C ALA A 80 6.01 -0.01 -0.95
N GLN A 81 7.23 0.52 -0.84
CA GLN A 81 8.20 0.15 0.21
C GLN A 81 7.84 0.70 1.59
N GLN A 82 6.94 1.68 1.71
CA GLN A 82 6.48 2.15 3.02
C GLN A 82 5.45 1.21 3.63
N THR A 83 5.50 1.11 4.96
CA THR A 83 4.47 0.40 5.72
C THR A 83 3.39 1.36 6.20
N VAL A 84 2.17 0.85 6.39
CA VAL A 84 1.02 1.59 6.93
C VAL A 84 1.35 2.45 8.16
N PRO A 85 2.10 1.99 9.20
CA PRO A 85 2.49 2.85 10.32
C PRO A 85 3.50 3.95 9.95
N GLN A 86 4.43 3.73 9.01
CA GLN A 86 5.35 4.79 8.54
C GLN A 86 4.58 5.88 7.78
N MET A 87 3.71 5.47 6.85
CA MET A 87 2.77 6.37 6.18
C MET A 87 1.92 7.16 7.19
N ARG A 88 1.38 6.47 8.22
CA ARG A 88 0.55 7.12 9.24
C ARG A 88 1.34 8.13 10.07
N ALA A 89 2.59 7.84 10.44
CA ALA A 89 3.45 8.78 11.15
C ALA A 89 3.75 10.04 10.33
N ILE A 90 3.89 9.92 9.00
CA ILE A 90 4.03 11.06 8.08
C ILE A 90 2.73 11.87 8.02
N LEU A 91 1.57 11.22 7.85
CA LEU A 91 0.26 11.89 7.82
C LEU A 91 -0.03 12.65 9.12
N ASP A 92 0.23 12.04 10.28
CA ASP A 92 0.01 12.68 11.58
C ASP A 92 0.95 13.88 11.81
N LYS A 93 2.21 13.82 11.35
CA LYS A 93 3.12 15.00 11.30
C LYS A 93 2.57 16.13 10.43
N GLY A 94 1.93 15.81 9.31
CA GLY A 94 1.30 16.79 8.41
C GLY A 94 0.02 17.45 8.97
N GLY A 95 -0.48 16.97 10.11
CA GLY A 95 -1.59 17.54 10.88
C GLY A 95 -2.92 16.81 10.72
N ALA A 96 -3.85 17.09 11.64
CA ALA A 96 -5.09 16.33 11.85
C ALA A 96 -5.97 16.13 10.59
N ARG A 97 -5.91 17.06 9.62
CA ARG A 97 -6.58 16.97 8.30
C ARG A 97 -6.27 15.68 7.53
N TYR A 98 -5.15 15.03 7.79
CA TYR A 98 -4.75 13.80 7.12
C TYR A 98 -5.14 12.52 7.88
N ARG A 99 -5.69 12.62 9.11
CA ARG A 99 -6.09 11.45 9.92
C ARG A 99 -7.27 10.66 9.34
N ILE A 100 -8.08 11.30 8.52
CA ILE A 100 -9.20 10.67 7.78
C ILE A 100 -8.70 9.81 6.60
N ALA A 101 -7.48 10.05 6.13
CA ALA A 101 -6.88 9.26 5.06
C ALA A 101 -6.40 7.89 5.59
N ASN A 102 -6.67 6.83 4.83
CA ASN A 102 -6.37 5.45 5.21
C ASN A 102 -5.20 4.87 4.41
N PRO A 103 -3.97 4.82 4.95
CA PRO A 103 -2.82 4.26 4.24
C PRO A 103 -2.84 2.73 4.05
N ALA A 104 -3.87 2.01 4.52
CA ALA A 104 -3.90 0.54 4.49
C ALA A 104 -3.80 -0.07 3.08
N THR A 105 -4.40 0.56 2.06
CA THR A 105 -4.34 0.09 0.66
C THR A 105 -3.23 0.74 -0.16
N TRP A 106 -2.62 1.82 0.35
CA TRP A 106 -1.75 2.69 -0.45
C TRP A 106 -0.49 2.00 -0.93
N ALA A 107 0.16 1.18 -0.09
CA ALA A 107 1.34 0.42 -0.50
C ALA A 107 1.01 -0.58 -1.62
N GLN A 108 -0.16 -1.24 -1.55
CA GLN A 108 -0.62 -2.18 -2.58
C GLN A 108 -1.02 -1.48 -3.88
N GLN A 109 -1.71 -0.33 -3.80
CA GLN A 109 -2.04 0.48 -4.97
C GLN A 109 -0.80 1.06 -5.64
N ALA A 110 0.19 1.48 -4.85
CA ALA A 110 1.48 1.95 -5.34
C ALA A 110 2.30 0.81 -5.99
N ASP A 111 2.29 -0.40 -5.43
CA ASP A 111 2.96 -1.56 -6.03
C ASP A 111 2.35 -1.92 -7.40
N LEU A 112 1.02 -1.95 -7.50
CA LEU A 112 0.34 -2.16 -8.79
C LEU A 112 0.67 -1.06 -9.82
N ALA A 113 0.77 0.21 -9.39
CA ALA A 113 1.18 1.31 -10.27
C ALA A 113 2.65 1.17 -10.72
N ALA A 114 3.55 0.82 -9.80
CA ALA A 114 4.98 0.61 -10.10
C ALA A 114 5.21 -0.56 -11.07
N ASN A 115 4.38 -1.60 -11.00
CA ASN A 115 4.40 -2.75 -11.91
C ASN A 115 3.58 -2.54 -13.21
N ASN A 116 3.09 -1.32 -13.49
CA ASN A 116 2.21 -0.98 -14.62
C ASN A 116 0.89 -1.78 -14.69
N GLN A 117 0.41 -2.32 -13.57
CA GLN A 117 -0.81 -3.14 -13.49
C GLN A 117 -2.08 -2.28 -13.40
N TRP A 118 -2.21 -1.30 -14.30
CA TRP A 118 -3.24 -0.27 -14.30
C TRP A 118 -4.68 -0.80 -14.30
N ALA A 119 -4.93 -1.89 -15.02
CA ALA A 119 -6.24 -2.54 -15.04
C ALA A 119 -6.61 -3.19 -13.70
N GLU A 120 -5.65 -3.82 -13.02
CA GLU A 120 -5.89 -4.44 -11.70
C GLU A 120 -5.98 -3.37 -10.60
N LEU A 121 -5.21 -2.27 -10.72
CA LEU A 121 -5.34 -1.09 -9.86
C LEU A 121 -6.74 -0.47 -9.99
N LYS A 122 -7.24 -0.31 -11.22
CA LYS A 122 -8.59 0.18 -11.50
C LYS A 122 -9.67 -0.70 -10.86
N LYS A 123 -9.63 -2.00 -11.13
CA LYS A 123 -10.54 -3.02 -10.60
C LYS A 123 -10.49 -3.13 -9.06
N LEU A 124 -9.31 -2.90 -8.47
CA LEU A 124 -9.15 -2.79 -7.02
C LEU A 124 -9.83 -1.52 -6.48
N GLN A 125 -9.70 -0.36 -7.14
CA GLN A 125 -10.40 0.88 -6.76
C GLN A 125 -11.92 0.78 -6.92
N GLU A 126 -12.42 0.12 -7.97
CA GLU A 126 -13.85 -0.16 -8.14
C GLU A 126 -14.39 -1.11 -7.05
N SER A 127 -13.51 -1.91 -6.44
CA SER A 127 -13.80 -2.75 -5.27
C SER A 127 -13.63 -2.02 -3.92
N LEU A 128 -13.10 -0.78 -3.93
CA LEU A 128 -13.05 0.14 -2.81
C LEU A 128 -14.14 1.23 -2.99
N SER A 129 -14.19 2.18 -2.07
CA SER A 129 -14.97 3.42 -2.16
C SER A 129 -14.32 4.47 -1.26
N GLY A 130 -13.65 5.45 -1.85
CA GLY A 130 -12.90 6.49 -1.13
C GLY A 130 -11.60 5.99 -0.50
N GLY A 131 -11.01 4.91 -1.01
CA GLY A 131 -9.85 4.23 -0.43
C GLY A 131 -10.17 3.37 0.81
N VAL A 132 -11.47 3.15 1.08
CA VAL A 132 -11.96 2.25 2.13
C VAL A 132 -12.75 1.12 1.47
N LYS A 133 -12.67 -0.09 2.00
CA LYS A 133 -13.43 -1.23 1.48
C LYS A 133 -14.92 -1.09 1.86
N LYS A 134 -15.81 -1.38 0.90
CA LYS A 134 -17.26 -1.56 1.11
C LYS A 134 -17.56 -2.76 2.03
#